data_AF-A0A0F6U0D6-F1
#
_entry.id   AF-A0A0F6U0D6-F1
#
_cell.length_a   1.000
_cell.length_b   1.000
_cell.length_c   1.000
_cell.angle_alpha   90.00
_cell.angle_beta   90.00
_cell.angle_gamma   90.00
#
_symmetry.space_group_name_H-M   'P 1'
#
loop_
_entity.id
_entity.type
_entity.pdbx_description
1 polymer ?
#
loop_
_entity_poly.entity_id
_entity_poly.type
_entity_poly.pdbx_seq_one_letter_code
_entity_poly.pdbx_strand_id
1 'polypeptide(L)' 'MLRFMKNNKDAKLFEAKQRLEKKIAQFAADGYDEQNLQKALFPATSSHTRESFLSAIQL' A
#
# COMPACT_ATOMS: atom_id res chain seq x y z
N MET A 1 -15.02 -25.84 5.52
CA MET A 1 -14.63 -25.11 4.29
C MET A 1 -13.83 -23.83 4.59
N LEU A 2 -12.64 -23.87 5.22
CA LEU A 2 -11.95 -22.61 5.61
C LEU A 2 -10.41 -22.74 5.71
N ARG A 3 -9.78 -23.61 4.91
CA ARG A 3 -8.30 -23.77 4.90
C ARG A 3 -7.61 -23.33 3.61
N PHE A 4 -8.32 -22.63 2.71
CA PHE A 4 -7.79 -22.18 1.42
C PHE A 4 -7.28 -20.73 1.37
N MET A 5 -7.27 -19.99 2.49
CA MET A 5 -6.68 -18.64 2.52
C MET A 5 -5.16 -18.66 2.79
N LYS A 6 -4.46 -19.76 2.50
CA LYS A 6 -3.04 -19.87 2.84
C LYS A 6 -2.11 -19.15 1.86
N ASN A 7 -2.56 -18.69 0.69
CA ASN A 7 -1.62 -18.15 -0.30
C ASN A 7 -2.11 -17.07 -1.27
N ASN A 8 -3.16 -16.29 -0.94
CA ASN A 8 -3.50 -15.13 -1.77
C ASN A 8 -2.51 -13.99 -1.50
N LYS A 9 -1.33 -14.09 -2.10
CA LYS A 9 -0.33 -13.02 -2.17
C LYS A 9 -0.98 -11.74 -2.71
N ASP A 10 -1.92 -11.87 -3.63
CA ASP A 10 -2.73 -10.78 -4.19
C ASP A 10 -3.70 -10.15 -3.17
N ALA A 11 -4.37 -10.94 -2.33
CA ALA A 11 -5.23 -10.40 -1.28
C ALA A 11 -4.41 -9.64 -0.22
N LYS A 12 -3.22 -10.16 0.14
CA LYS A 12 -2.30 -9.48 1.04
C LYS A 12 -1.74 -8.19 0.44
N LEU A 13 -1.49 -8.16 -0.86
CA LEU A 13 -1.07 -6.95 -1.57
C LEU A 13 -2.18 -5.91 -1.58
N PHE A 14 -3.41 -6.32 -1.87
CA PHE A 14 -4.58 -5.45 -1.83
C PHE A 14 -4.80 -4.84 -0.44
N GLU A 15 -4.76 -5.67 0.62
CA GLU A 15 -4.82 -5.16 1.99
C GLU A 15 -3.67 -4.20 2.33
N ALA A 16 -2.45 -4.48 1.87
CA ALA A 16 -1.31 -3.62 2.12
C ALA A 16 -1.47 -2.25 1.42
N LYS A 17 -1.96 -2.22 0.18
CA LYS A 17 -2.31 -0.99 -0.53
C LYS A 17 -3.39 -0.20 0.18
N GLN A 18 -4.47 -0.87 0.59
CA GLN A 18 -5.58 -0.21 1.28
C GLN A 18 -5.16 0.36 2.64
N ARG A 19 -4.29 -0.34 3.38
CA ARG A 19 -3.70 0.20 4.61
C ARG A 19 -2.81 1.41 4.34
N LEU A 20 -2.04 1.38 3.25
CA LEU A 20 -1.18 2.49 2.85
C LEU A 20 -2.02 3.74 2.53
N GLU A 21 -3.07 3.60 1.73
CA GLU A 21 -4.00 4.68 1.39
C GLU A 21 -4.67 5.28 2.64
N LYS A 22 -5.13 4.42 3.55
CA LYS A 22 -5.69 4.88 4.83
C LYS A 22 -4.68 5.68 5.64
N LYS A 23 -3.41 5.25 5.62
CA LYS A 23 -2.33 5.94 6.32
C LYS A 23 -2.00 7.29 5.68
N ILE A 24 -2.02 7.38 4.34
CA ILE A 24 -1.87 8.65 3.61
C ILE A 24 -2.95 9.64 4.05
N ALA A 25 -4.22 9.21 4.05
CA ALA A 25 -5.34 10.07 4.47
C ALA A 25 -5.21 10.51 5.94
N GLN A 26 -4.70 9.64 6.81
CA GLN A 26 -4.45 9.99 8.21
C GLN A 26 -3.30 10.99 8.36
N PHE A 27 -2.19 10.80 7.65
CA PHE A 27 -1.09 11.77 7.66
C PHE A 27 -1.51 13.12 7.06
N ALA A 28 -2.32 13.12 6.00
CA ALA A 28 -2.88 14.34 5.44
C ALA A 28 -3.75 15.08 6.47
N ALA A 29 -4.56 14.36 7.25
CA ALA A 29 -5.34 14.93 8.35
C ALA A 29 -4.46 15.48 9.49
N ASP A 30 -3.29 14.88 9.73
CA ASP A 30 -2.30 15.35 10.70
C ASP A 30 -1.50 16.58 10.20
N GLY A 31 -1.78 17.08 8.99
CA GLY A 31 -1.16 18.27 8.41
C GLY A 31 0.10 17.99 7.57
N TYR A 32 0.36 16.72 7.22
CA TYR A 32 1.39 16.40 6.23
C TYR A 32 0.92 16.73 4.81
N ASP A 33 1.87 17.08 3.95
CA ASP A 33 1.62 17.37 2.54
C ASP A 33 1.14 16.11 1.80
N GLU A 34 -0.16 16.07 1.53
CA GLU A 34 -0.82 14.96 0.84
C GLU A 34 -0.19 14.72 -0.53
N GLN A 35 0.19 15.76 -1.28
CA GLN A 35 0.79 15.60 -2.60
C GLN A 35 2.18 14.98 -2.51
N ASN A 36 2.96 15.35 -1.49
CA ASN A 36 4.27 14.74 -1.26
C ASN A 36 4.14 13.26 -0.86
N LEU A 37 3.18 12.93 0.01
CA LEU A 37 2.87 11.55 0.38
C LEU A 37 2.36 10.74 -0.82
N GLN A 38 1.46 11.31 -1.61
CA GLN A 38 0.96 10.67 -2.82
C GLN A 38 2.09 10.44 -3.81
N LYS A 39 2.97 11.41 -4.06
CA LYS A 39 4.12 11.24 -4.97
C LYS A 39 5.10 10.18 -4.47
N ALA A 40 5.42 10.17 -3.18
CA ALA A 40 6.33 9.19 -2.59
C ALA A 40 5.74 7.77 -2.65
N LEU A 41 4.41 7.64 -2.53
CA LEU A 41 3.72 6.34 -2.45
C LEU A 41 3.04 5.93 -3.76
N PHE A 42 3.02 6.80 -4.78
CA PHE A 42 2.54 6.53 -6.14
C PHE A 42 3.16 5.28 -6.77
N PRO A 43 4.49 5.07 -6.71
CA PRO A 43 5.08 3.84 -7.24
C PRO A 43 4.62 2.59 -6.47
N ALA A 44 4.33 2.72 -5.17
CA ALA A 44 3.78 1.62 -4.38
C ALA A 44 2.31 1.34 -4.72
N THR A 45 1.46 2.36 -4.81
CA THR A 45 0.03 2.18 -5.15
C THR A 45 -0.17 1.65 -6.58
N SER A 46 0.69 2.06 -7.52
CA SER A 46 0.69 1.60 -8.92
C SER A 46 1.29 0.19 -9.13
N SER A 47 1.97 -0.37 -8.12
CA SER A 47 2.63 -1.68 -8.23
C SER A 47 1.64 -2.85 -8.29
N HIS A 48 1.68 -3.68 -9.32
CA HIS A 48 0.80 -4.85 -9.46
C HIS A 48 1.31 -6.11 -8.74
N THR A 49 2.57 -6.12 -8.32
CA THR A 49 3.18 -7.25 -7.60
C THR A 49 3.65 -6.84 -6.22
N ARG A 50 3.69 -7.81 -5.29
CA ARG A 50 4.18 -7.58 -3.92
C ARG A 50 5.64 -7.13 -3.89
N GLU A 51 6.46 -7.66 -4.79
CA GLU A 51 7.87 -7.29 -4.90
C GLU A 51 8.04 -5.84 -5.36
N SER A 52 7.28 -5.42 -6.38
CA SER A 52 7.26 -4.02 -6.84
C SER A 52 6.75 -3.08 -5.74
N PHE A 53 5.70 -3.50 -5.01
CA PHE A 53 5.15 -2.71 -3.90
C PHE A 53 6.15 -2.54 -2.75
N LEU A 54 6.86 -3.61 -2.38
CA LEU A 54 7.88 -3.54 -1.33
C LEU A 54 9.09 -2.74 -1.80
N SER A 55 9.54 -2.92 -3.04
CA SER A 55 10.65 -2.16 -3.61
C SER A 55 10.33 -0.67 -3.73
N ALA A 56 9.06 -0.30 -3.94
CA ALA A 56 8.63 1.10 -4.01
C ALA A 56 8.47 1.76 -2.63
N ILE A 57 8.31 0.97 -1.57
CA ILE A 57 8.22 1.45 -0.17
C ILE A 57 9.58 1.43 0.52
N GLN A 58 10.50 0.57 0.08
CA GLN A 58 11.90 0.58 0.53
C GLN A 58 12.59 1.83 -0.02
N LEU A 59 12.48 2.91 0.75
CA LEU A 59 13.38 4.08 0.76
C LEU A 59 14.84 3.65 0.89
#